data_AF-A4BEM5-F1
#
_entry.id   AF-A4BEM5-F1
#
_cell.length_a   1.000
_cell.length_b   1.000
_cell.length_c   1.000
_cell.angle_alpha   90.00
_cell.angle_beta   90.00
_cell.angle_gamma   90.00
#
_symmetry.space_group_name_H-M   'P 1'
#
loop_
_entity.id
_entity.type
_entity.pdbx_description
1 polymer ?
#
loop_
_entity_poly.entity_id
_entity_poly.type
_entity_poly.pdbx_seq_one_letter_code
_entity_poly.pdbx_strand_id
1 'polypeptide(L)'
;MPNELTLKDLDQAFHQIWRNTAQMPALLDKWQQLVRDFLAKQTDDDSQIREFESYMSHWQSVLEENRALLEKHQKSLKSELETGTDNPLKAKKAKKYT
;
A
#
# COMPACT_ATOMS: atom_id res chain seq x y z
N MET A 1 15.40 -29.45 1.23
CA MET A 1 15.24 -28.90 2.59
C MET A 1 13.89 -28.20 2.63
N PRO A 2 13.05 -28.37 3.65
CA PRO A 2 11.86 -27.54 3.74
C PRO A 2 12.35 -26.10 3.98
N ASN A 3 12.05 -25.18 3.07
CA ASN A 3 12.30 -23.76 3.31
C ASN A 3 11.39 -23.34 4.46
N GLU A 4 11.92 -23.28 5.67
CA GLU A 4 11.24 -22.59 6.78
C GLU A 4 11.12 -21.12 6.40
N LEU A 5 9.89 -20.63 6.45
CA LEU A 5 9.57 -19.23 6.20
C LEU A 5 10.14 -18.40 7.34
N THR A 6 11.02 -17.44 7.05
CA THR A 6 11.64 -16.57 8.06
C THR A 6 11.03 -15.16 8.07
N LEU A 7 11.29 -14.39 9.13
CA LEU A 7 10.91 -12.97 9.20
C LEU A 7 11.52 -12.15 8.06
N LYS A 8 12.76 -12.47 7.66
CA LYS A 8 13.42 -11.82 6.53
C LYS A 8 12.74 -12.11 5.20
N ASP A 9 12.20 -13.32 5.02
CA ASP A 9 11.45 -13.67 3.81
C ASP A 9 10.13 -12.89 3.73
N LEU A 10 9.44 -12.72 4.87
CA LEU A 10 8.24 -11.89 4.97
C LEU A 10 8.53 -10.43 4.66
N ASP A 11 9.62 -9.89 5.19
CA ASP A 11 10.02 -8.52 4.95
C ASP A 11 10.44 -8.28 3.49
N GLN A 12 11.17 -9.21 2.89
CA GLN A 12 11.52 -9.15 1.48
C GLN A 12 10.26 -9.24 0.60
N ALA A 13 9.31 -10.11 0.94
CA ALA A 13 8.03 -10.20 0.25
C ALA A 13 7.23 -8.88 0.36
N PHE A 14 7.24 -8.24 1.53
CA PHE A 14 6.62 -6.93 1.73
C PHE A 14 7.22 -5.87 0.80
N HIS A 15 8.56 -5.79 0.72
CA HIS A 15 9.24 -4.86 -0.17
C HIS A 15 8.97 -5.11 -1.67
N GLN A 16 8.70 -6.36 -2.06
CA GLN A 16 8.39 -6.70 -3.45
C GLN A 16 7.04 -6.17 -3.92
N ILE A 17 6.08 -5.99 -3.01
CA ILE A 17 4.75 -5.42 -3.31
C ILE A 17 4.90 -4.08 -4.03
N TRP A 18 5.82 -3.25 -3.56
CA TRP A 18 6.04 -1.90 -4.07
C TRP A 18 6.81 -1.87 -5.40
N ARG A 19 7.44 -2.97 -5.80
CA ARG A 19 8.18 -3.05 -7.08
C ARG A 19 7.27 -3.32 -8.27
N ASN A 20 6.09 -3.89 -8.05
CA ASN A 20 5.12 -4.21 -9.10
C ASN A 20 3.72 -3.74 -8.71
N THR A 21 3.46 -2.46 -8.97
CA THR A 21 2.19 -1.81 -8.60
C THR A 21 0.97 -2.41 -9.31
N ALA A 22 1.13 -2.99 -10.50
CA ALA A 22 0.05 -3.65 -11.23
C ALA A 22 -0.45 -4.94 -10.57
N GLN A 23 0.44 -5.63 -9.84
CA GLN A 23 0.11 -6.87 -9.10
C GLN A 23 -0.03 -6.63 -7.60
N MET A 24 0.03 -5.37 -7.15
CA MET A 24 0.03 -5.00 -5.73
C MET A 24 -1.11 -5.66 -4.94
N PRO A 25 -2.38 -5.70 -5.39
CA PRO A 25 -3.45 -6.35 -4.63
C PRO A 25 -3.17 -7.84 -4.39
N ALA A 26 -2.78 -8.57 -5.44
CA ALA A 26 -2.47 -9.99 -5.34
C ALA A 26 -1.21 -10.28 -4.49
N LEU A 27 -0.21 -9.40 -4.56
CA LEU A 27 1.01 -9.51 -3.76
C LEU A 27 0.76 -9.20 -2.28
N LEU A 28 -0.12 -8.23 -1.97
CA LEU A 28 -0.57 -7.94 -0.60
C LEU A 28 -1.33 -9.11 -0.01
N ASP A 29 -2.29 -9.69 -0.76
CA ASP A 29 -3.05 -10.86 -0.31
C ASP A 29 -2.13 -12.05 -0.01
N LYS A 30 -1.18 -12.31 -0.93
CA LYS A 30 -0.18 -13.38 -0.77
C LYS A 30 0.70 -13.12 0.44
N TRP A 31 1.21 -11.91 0.61
CA TRP A 31 2.03 -11.53 1.76
C TRP A 31 1.26 -11.68 3.08
N GLN A 32 0.00 -11.24 3.13
CA GLN A 32 -0.85 -11.40 4.31
C GLN A 32 -1.05 -12.87 4.67
N GLN A 33 -1.21 -13.74 3.66
CA GLN A 33 -1.31 -15.18 3.90
C GLN A 33 -0.01 -15.76 4.46
N LEU A 34 1.15 -15.34 3.95
CA LEU A 34 2.45 -15.76 4.49
C LEU A 34 2.63 -15.33 5.96
N VAL A 35 2.21 -14.12 6.32
CA VAL A 35 2.26 -13.64 7.72
C VAL A 35 1.37 -14.50 8.62
N ARG A 36 0.17 -14.85 8.18
CA ARG A 36 -0.74 -15.74 8.95
C ARG A 36 -0.16 -17.14 9.12
N ASP A 37 0.42 -17.69 8.06
CA ASP A 37 1.05 -19.01 8.10
C ASP A 37 2.30 -19.02 9.00
N PHE A 38 3.06 -17.93 9.02
CA PHE A 38 4.20 -17.73 9.92
C PHE A 38 3.75 -17.70 11.37
N LEU A 39 2.73 -16.89 11.69
CA LEU A 39 2.14 -16.80 13.03
C LEU A 39 1.58 -18.13 13.52
N ALA A 40 0.93 -18.90 12.65
CA ALA A 40 0.36 -20.20 13.01
C ALA A 40 1.42 -21.27 13.35
N LYS A 41 2.66 -21.08 12.90
CA LYS A 41 3.78 -21.99 13.10
C LYS A 41 4.77 -21.51 14.16
N GLN A 42 4.62 -20.28 14.64
CA GLN A 42 5.51 -19.73 15.65
C GLN A 42 5.28 -20.43 17.00
N THR A 43 6.37 -20.84 17.63
CA THR A 43 6.40 -21.30 19.02
C THR A 43 6.58 -20.10 19.96
N ASP A 44 6.19 -20.22 21.24
CA ASP A 44 6.34 -19.20 22.31
C ASP A 44 7.82 -18.88 22.64
N ASP A 45 8.59 -18.44 21.64
CA ASP A 45 9.94 -17.92 21.79
C ASP A 45 9.86 -16.39 21.85
N ASP A 46 9.97 -15.86 23.07
CA ASP A 46 9.93 -14.42 23.39
C ASP A 46 10.86 -13.58 22.51
N SER A 47 12.00 -14.15 22.07
CA SER A 47 12.97 -13.41 21.25
C SER A 47 12.45 -13.20 19.82
N GLN A 48 11.83 -14.22 19.23
CA GLN A 48 11.26 -14.14 17.89
C GLN A 48 9.95 -13.35 17.88
N ILE A 49 9.20 -13.36 18.98
CA ILE A 49 7.99 -12.54 19.14
C ILE A 49 8.37 -11.05 19.11
N ARG A 50 9.38 -10.64 19.89
CA ARG A 50 9.84 -9.24 19.88
C ARG A 50 10.37 -8.78 18.53
N GLU A 51 11.12 -9.65 17.84
CA GLU A 51 11.60 -9.34 16.50
C GLU A 51 10.41 -9.18 15.54
N PHE A 52 9.44 -10.09 15.58
CA PHE A 52 8.22 -10.00 14.78
C PHE A 52 7.40 -8.74 15.07
N GLU A 53 7.24 -8.35 16.34
CA GLU A 53 6.56 -7.10 16.73
C GLU A 53 7.24 -5.87 16.12
N SER A 54 8.57 -5.85 16.05
CA SER A 54 9.33 -4.78 15.40
C SER A 54 9.04 -4.72 13.89
N TYR A 55 9.01 -5.86 13.19
CA TYR A 55 8.66 -5.90 11.76
C TYR A 55 7.20 -5.49 11.53
N MET A 56 6.27 -5.98 12.35
CA MET A 56 4.85 -5.61 12.27
C MET A 56 4.65 -4.11 12.43
N SER A 57 5.32 -3.50 13.41
CA SER A 57 5.26 -2.05 13.63
C SER A 57 5.77 -1.29 12.40
N HIS A 58 6.87 -1.76 11.81
CA HIS A 58 7.42 -1.17 10.59
C HIS A 58 6.44 -1.29 9.40
N TRP A 59 5.93 -2.49 9.12
CA TRP A 59 4.99 -2.72 8.02
C TRP A 59 3.71 -1.91 8.19
N GLN A 60 3.18 -1.81 9.41
CA GLN A 60 2.03 -0.98 9.72
C GLN A 60 2.30 0.50 9.41
N SER A 61 3.42 1.05 9.85
CA SER A 61 3.81 2.44 9.55
C SER A 61 3.83 2.69 8.04
N VAL A 62 4.46 1.80 7.27
CA VAL A 62 4.55 1.94 5.81
C VAL A 62 3.16 1.88 5.16
N LEU A 63 2.28 1.00 5.62
CA LEU A 63 0.91 0.90 5.10
C LEU A 63 0.07 2.14 5.43
N GLU A 64 0.21 2.68 6.64
CA GLU A 64 -0.46 3.91 7.08
C GLU A 64 0.01 5.14 6.30
N GLU A 65 1.33 5.28 6.10
CA GLU A 65 1.92 6.35 5.30
C GLU A 65 1.43 6.31 3.85
N ASN A 66 1.43 5.11 3.23
CA ASN A 66 0.94 4.93 1.87
C ASN A 66 -0.56 5.24 1.76
N ARG A 67 -1.35 4.84 2.74
CA ARG A 67 -2.78 5.18 2.80
C ARG A 67 -2.97 6.69 2.89
N ALA A 68 -2.25 7.36 3.79
CA ALA A 68 -2.33 8.82 3.95
C ALA A 68 -1.93 9.56 2.66
N LEU A 69 -0.91 9.07 1.96
CA LEU A 69 -0.48 9.61 0.67
C LEU A 69 -1.59 9.46 -0.39
N LEU A 70 -2.19 8.27 -0.51
CA LEU A 70 -3.31 8.02 -1.42
C LEU A 70 -4.51 8.92 -1.13
N GLU A 71 -4.90 9.04 0.14
CA GLU A 71 -5.99 9.93 0.56
C GLU A 71 -5.70 11.40 0.23
N LYS A 72 -4.45 11.85 0.39
CA LYS A 72 -4.02 13.20 0.00
C LYS A 72 -4.13 13.42 -1.51
N HIS A 73 -3.65 12.47 -2.32
CA HIS A 73 -3.78 12.56 -3.78
C HIS A 73 -5.24 12.54 -4.24
N GLN A 74 -6.08 11.71 -3.63
CA GLN A 74 -7.50 11.65 -3.94
C GLN A 74 -8.19 13.00 -3.63
N LYS A 75 -7.86 13.63 -2.50
CA LYS A 75 -8.36 14.97 -2.15
C LYS A 75 -7.88 16.03 -3.14
N SER A 76 -6.60 16.01 -3.54
CA SER A 76 -6.05 16.93 -4.54
C SER A 76 -6.78 16.81 -5.87
N LEU A 77 -6.88 15.59 -6.40
CA LEU A 77 -7.54 15.31 -7.68
C LEU A 77 -9.03 15.71 -7.65
N LYS A 78 -9.72 15.47 -6.54
CA LYS A 78 -11.10 15.90 -6.37
C LYS A 78 -11.22 17.43 -6.41
N SER A 79 -10.32 18.14 -5.73
CA SER A 79 -10.28 19.60 -5.74
C SER A 79 -9.95 20.16 -7.13
N GLU A 80 -9.03 19.53 -7.87
CA GLU A 80 -8.70 19.90 -9.26
C GLU A 80 -9.88 19.69 -10.22
N LEU A 81 -10.68 18.63 -10.01
CA LEU A 81 -11.92 18.39 -10.76
C LEU A 81 -13.02 19.41 -10.44
N GLU A 82 -13.17 19.78 -9.15
CA GLU A 82 -14.18 20.74 -8.68
C GLU A 82 -13.84 22.19 -9.09
N THR A 83 -12.57 22.57 -9.02
CA THR A 83 -12.10 23.91 -9.42
C THR A 83 -12.04 24.10 -10.92
N GLY A 84 -12.11 23.01 -11.70
CA GLY A 84 -12.15 23.05 -13.14
C GLY A 84 -10.83 23.57 -13.70
N THR A 85 -9.89 22.66 -13.94
CA THR A 85 -8.96 22.87 -15.05
C THR A 85 -9.79 23.26 -16.27
N ASP A 86 -9.63 24.53 -16.68
CA ASP A 86 -10.34 25.21 -17.76
C ASP A 86 -10.90 24.23 -18.79
N ASN A 87 -12.19 23.89 -18.68
CA ASN A 87 -12.86 23.10 -19.69
C ASN A 87 -12.91 23.95 -20.97
N PRO A 88 -12.08 23.69 -22.00
CA PRO A 88 -12.00 24.55 -23.18
C PRO A 88 -13.31 24.52 -23.98
N LEU A 89 -14.20 23.57 -23.67
CA LEU A 89 -15.53 23.43 -24.25
C LEU A 89 -16.55 24.42 -23.68
N LYS A 90 -16.31 25.01 -22.49
CA LYS A 90 -17.18 26.08 -21.95
C LYS A 90 -16.80 27.46 -22.52
N ALA A 91 -15.51 27.71 -22.79
CA ALA A 91 -15.04 28.98 -23.34
C ALA A 91 -15.53 29.27 -24.78
N LYS A 92 -15.82 28.24 -25.58
CA LYS A 92 -16.32 28.40 -26.96
C LYS A 92 -17.80 28.81 -27.08
N LYS A 93 -18.59 28.74 -26.00
CA LYS A 93 -20.00 29.16 -26.04
C LYS A 93 -20.22 30.64 -25.70
N ALA A 94 -19.23 31.32 -25.11
CA ALA A 94 -19.34 32.74 -24.75
C ALA A 94 -18.99 33.70 -25.90
N LYS A 95 -18.37 33.24 -26.99
CA LYS A 95 -17.93 34.08 -28.13
C LYS A 95 -18.82 34.03 -29.38
N LYS A 96 -20.03 33.44 -29.29
CA LYS A 96 -20.99 33.41 -30.42
C LYS A 96 -22.18 34.37 -30.29
N TYR A 97 -22.20 35.23 -29.26
CA TYR A 97 -23.26 36.22 -29.04
C TYR A 97 -22.70 37.61 -28.72
N THR A 98 -21.68 38.03 -29.47
CA THR A 98 -21.27 39.44 -29.59
C THR A 98 -21.02 39.73 -31.06
#